data_AF-A0A1G0B2X9-F1
#
_entry.id   AF-A0A1G0B2X9-F1
#
_cell.length_a   1.000
_cell.length_b   1.000
_cell.length_c   1.000
_cell.angle_alpha   90.00
_cell.angle_beta   90.00
_cell.angle_gamma   90.00
#
_symmetry.space_group_name_H-M   'P 1'
#
loop_
_entity.id
_entity.type
_entity.pdbx_description
1 polymer ?
#
loop_
_entity_poly.entity_id
_entity_poly.type
_entity_poly.pdbx_seq_one_letter_code
_entity_poly.pdbx_strand_id
1 'polypeptide(L)'
;MHAKNIKKIEEMFELQQKLNDETNGPEWIHGTTKHGKKINWKRCIHLEGAEFIGSFPWKHWKNIEGETDWDNAKIELVDIWHFLMSEIIRTESYSGIESFYKHIVFNTYAQTQETKEQEKILAVMEKIINEATAPLANLNVLSRLFFETCALTGLSLDELHAQYIGKNALNKFRQDNGYKEGTYIKIWNGKEDNVVMQLIIAAEPFLSFDQLLSELSKSYKAAKGE
;
A
#
# COMPACT_ATOMS: atom_id res chain seq x y z
N MET A 1 -17.03 -14.05 -10.89
CA MET A 1 -16.35 -12.77 -10.60
C MET A 1 -16.05 -12.61 -9.11
N HIS A 2 -17.05 -12.59 -8.22
CA HIS A 2 -16.83 -12.43 -6.76
C HIS A 2 -15.86 -13.43 -6.13
N ALA A 3 -15.95 -14.72 -6.45
CA ALA A 3 -15.03 -15.72 -5.90
C ALA A 3 -13.56 -15.45 -6.25
N LYS A 4 -13.27 -14.90 -7.44
CA LYS A 4 -11.91 -14.51 -7.84
C LYS A 4 -11.42 -13.31 -7.03
N ASN A 5 -12.31 -12.34 -6.79
CA ASN A 5 -11.99 -11.13 -6.03
C ASN A 5 -11.80 -11.40 -4.55
N ILE A 6 -12.58 -12.33 -3.96
CA ILE A 6 -12.38 -12.80 -2.59
C ILE A 6 -10.99 -13.41 -2.44
N LYS A 7 -10.59 -14.30 -3.37
CA LYS A 7 -9.25 -14.92 -3.36
C LYS A 7 -8.11 -13.90 -3.46
N LYS A 8 -8.29 -12.82 -4.23
CA LYS A 8 -7.30 -11.73 -4.28
C LYS A 8 -7.13 -11.05 -2.92
N ILE A 9 -8.23 -10.74 -2.23
CA ILE A 9 -8.14 -10.17 -0.88
C ILE A 9 -7.46 -11.18 0.06
N GLU A 10 -7.88 -12.44 0.05
CA GLU A 10 -7.29 -13.52 0.86
C GLU A 10 -5.77 -13.62 0.67
N GLU A 11 -5.31 -13.69 -0.57
CA GLU A 11 -3.89 -13.74 -0.93
C GLU A 11 -3.12 -12.51 -0.40
N MET A 12 -3.70 -11.30 -0.51
CA MET A 12 -3.05 -10.10 0.03
C MET A 12 -2.87 -10.16 1.55
N PHE A 13 -3.88 -10.64 2.28
CA PHE A 13 -3.80 -10.81 3.74
C PHE A 13 -2.76 -11.88 4.13
N GLU A 14 -2.71 -13.01 3.43
CA GLU A 14 -1.72 -14.07 3.67
C GLU A 14 -0.29 -13.56 3.44
N LEU A 15 -0.06 -12.83 2.34
CA LEU A 15 1.24 -12.22 2.06
C LEU A 15 1.61 -11.12 3.05
N GLN A 16 0.62 -10.37 3.57
CA GLN A 16 0.89 -9.33 4.56
C GLN A 16 1.32 -9.95 5.90
N GLN A 17 0.63 -11.02 6.33
CA GLN A 17 1.02 -11.78 7.51
C GLN A 17 2.47 -12.27 7.38
N LYS A 18 2.80 -12.94 6.28
CA LYS A 18 4.15 -13.45 6.01
C LYS A 18 5.20 -12.32 6.02
N LEU A 19 4.93 -11.21 5.32
CA LEU A 19 5.85 -10.07 5.27
C LEU A 19 6.07 -9.46 6.66
N ASN A 20 5.02 -9.34 7.48
CA ASN A 20 5.12 -8.84 8.84
C ASN A 20 5.91 -9.79 9.74
N ASP A 21 5.71 -11.11 9.62
CA ASP A 21 6.46 -12.11 10.38
C ASP A 21 7.96 -12.06 10.05
N GLU A 22 8.31 -12.00 8.77
CA GLU A 22 9.71 -11.90 8.32
C GLU A 22 10.36 -10.59 8.79
N THR A 23 9.65 -9.48 8.58
CA THR A 23 10.14 -8.12 8.89
C THR A 23 10.24 -7.91 10.40
N ASN A 24 9.17 -8.17 11.14
CA ASN A 24 9.06 -7.74 12.53
C ASN A 24 9.28 -8.88 13.51
N GLY A 25 9.28 -10.15 13.10
CA GLY A 25 9.23 -11.31 13.98
C GLY A 25 7.81 -11.56 14.52
N PRO A 26 7.45 -12.80 14.89
CA PRO A 26 6.06 -13.23 15.12
C PRO A 26 5.33 -12.42 16.21
N GLU A 27 6.07 -11.88 17.18
CA GLU A 27 5.52 -11.07 18.28
C GLU A 27 5.03 -9.68 17.83
N TRP A 28 5.12 -9.33 16.54
CA TRP A 28 4.65 -8.05 15.99
C TRP A 28 3.17 -7.80 16.27
N ILE A 29 2.38 -8.87 16.41
CA ILE A 29 0.96 -8.82 16.77
C ILE A 29 0.73 -8.09 18.11
N HIS A 30 1.72 -8.14 19.02
CA HIS A 30 1.69 -7.46 20.31
C HIS A 30 2.20 -6.01 20.25
N GLY A 31 2.42 -5.48 19.04
CA GLY A 31 2.77 -4.08 18.81
C GLY A 31 4.25 -3.75 19.02
N THR A 32 5.14 -4.75 19.01
CA THR A 32 6.59 -4.55 19.13
C THR A 32 7.34 -5.47 18.17
N THR A 33 8.41 -4.98 17.54
CA THR A 33 9.27 -5.81 16.69
C THR A 33 10.21 -6.69 17.52
N LYS A 34 10.85 -7.68 16.89
CA LYS A 34 11.95 -8.50 17.43
C LYS A 34 13.16 -7.70 17.92
N HIS A 35 13.24 -6.42 17.60
CA HIS A 35 14.29 -5.49 18.06
C HIS A 35 13.78 -4.51 19.14
N GLY A 36 12.59 -4.72 19.70
CA GLY A 36 12.04 -3.87 20.76
C GLY A 36 11.46 -2.53 20.30
N LYS A 37 11.33 -2.30 18.97
CA LYS A 37 10.71 -1.09 18.43
C LYS A 37 9.18 -1.20 18.51
N LYS A 38 8.53 -0.20 19.10
CA LYS A 38 7.06 -0.10 19.09
C LYS A 38 6.54 0.07 17.66
N ILE A 39 5.55 -0.75 17.31
CA ILE A 39 4.81 -0.70 16.06
C ILE A 39 3.57 0.17 16.26
N ASN A 40 3.28 1.04 15.29
CA ASN A 40 2.05 1.83 15.27
C ASN A 40 1.55 1.93 13.83
N TRP A 41 0.72 0.97 13.42
CA TRP A 41 0.20 0.90 12.05
C TRP A 41 -0.66 2.10 11.69
N LYS A 42 -1.45 2.60 12.64
CA LYS A 42 -2.20 3.85 12.48
C LYS A 42 -1.31 5.06 12.20
N ARG A 43 -0.08 5.06 12.75
CA ARG A 43 0.93 6.08 12.42
C ARG A 43 1.42 5.93 10.99
N CYS A 44 1.74 4.72 10.57
CA CYS A 44 2.12 4.46 9.19
C CYS A 44 1.03 4.93 8.22
N ILE A 45 -0.24 4.53 8.45
CA ILE A 45 -1.38 4.92 7.60
C ILE A 45 -1.49 6.43 7.39
N HIS A 46 -1.43 7.25 8.45
CA HIS A 46 -1.59 8.69 8.27
C HIS A 46 -0.35 9.40 7.70
N LEU A 47 0.85 8.81 7.89
CA LEU A 47 2.06 9.33 7.24
C LEU A 47 2.01 9.06 5.74
N GLU A 48 1.65 7.84 5.32
CA GLU A 48 1.42 7.54 3.89
C GLU A 48 0.23 8.32 3.33
N GLY A 49 -0.78 8.62 4.14
CA GLY A 49 -1.86 9.54 3.76
C GLY A 49 -1.35 10.96 3.46
N ALA A 50 -0.32 11.42 4.17
CA ALA A 50 0.32 12.70 3.88
C ALA A 50 1.22 12.63 2.62
N GLU A 51 1.91 11.50 2.38
CA GLU A 51 2.65 11.26 1.14
C GLU A 51 1.69 11.24 -0.07
N PHE A 52 0.52 10.60 0.08
CA PHE A 52 -0.55 10.61 -0.93
C PHE A 52 -1.02 12.04 -1.26
N ILE A 53 -1.30 12.86 -0.25
CA ILE A 53 -1.66 14.28 -0.46
C ILE A 53 -0.51 15.01 -1.19
N GLY A 54 0.74 14.65 -0.90
CA GLY A 54 1.94 15.15 -1.56
C GLY A 54 1.99 14.94 -3.08
N SER A 55 1.26 13.95 -3.60
CA SER A 55 1.12 13.67 -5.04
C SER A 55 0.24 14.69 -5.79
N PHE A 56 -0.46 15.58 -5.08
CA PHE A 56 -1.36 16.58 -5.66
C PHE A 56 -0.78 18.00 -5.55
N PRO A 57 -1.08 18.91 -6.50
CA PRO A 57 -0.67 20.33 -6.43
C PRO A 57 -1.51 21.14 -5.42
N TRP A 58 -1.57 20.70 -4.16
CA TRP A 58 -2.39 21.32 -3.11
C TRP A 58 -1.84 22.66 -2.58
N LYS A 59 -0.54 22.93 -2.78
CA LYS A 59 0.13 24.12 -2.23
C LYS A 59 -0.27 25.37 -3.01
N HIS A 60 -1.17 26.15 -2.43
CA HIS A 60 -1.60 27.44 -2.98
C HIS A 60 -0.47 28.49 -3.12
N TRP A 61 0.73 28.24 -2.58
CA TRP A 61 1.89 29.14 -2.64
C TRP A 61 3.10 28.59 -3.43
N LYS A 62 3.03 27.37 -3.98
CA LYS A 62 4.17 26.74 -4.69
C LYS A 62 3.67 25.77 -5.77
N ASN A 63 4.19 25.91 -6.99
CA ASN A 63 3.89 25.02 -8.12
C ASN A 63 2.38 24.90 -8.41
N ILE A 64 1.70 26.05 -8.51
CA ILE A 64 0.24 26.14 -8.64
C ILE A 64 -0.26 25.49 -9.94
N GLU A 65 0.57 25.48 -10.98
CA GLU A 65 0.29 24.82 -12.27
C GLU A 65 0.83 23.38 -12.33
N GLY A 66 1.22 22.80 -11.18
CA GLY A 66 1.71 21.43 -11.12
C GLY A 66 0.64 20.43 -11.53
N GLU A 67 1.07 19.31 -12.08
CA GLU A 67 0.20 18.18 -12.39
C GLU A 67 0.14 17.20 -11.22
N THR A 68 -0.95 16.45 -11.13
CA THR A 68 -1.08 15.35 -10.15
C THR A 68 -0.20 14.18 -10.58
N ASP A 69 0.63 13.69 -9.67
CA ASP A 69 1.38 12.45 -9.84
C ASP A 69 0.50 11.25 -9.47
N TRP A 70 -0.30 10.80 -10.44
CA TRP A 70 -1.23 9.68 -10.25
C TRP A 70 -0.53 8.35 -9.96
N ASP A 71 0.67 8.16 -10.51
CA ASP A 71 1.44 6.94 -10.28
C ASP A 71 1.92 6.89 -8.83
N ASN A 72 2.44 8.00 -8.31
CA ASN A 72 2.80 8.09 -6.89
C ASN A 72 1.56 7.95 -5.99
N ALA A 73 0.47 8.66 -6.29
CA ALA A 73 -0.78 8.55 -5.52
C ALA A 73 -1.28 7.11 -5.40
N LYS A 74 -1.21 6.31 -6.47
CA LYS A 74 -1.60 4.90 -6.44
C LYS A 74 -0.62 4.05 -5.60
N ILE A 75 0.67 4.36 -5.61
CA ILE A 75 1.66 3.69 -4.76
C ILE A 75 1.42 3.98 -3.28
N GLU A 76 1.12 5.23 -2.91
CA GLU A 76 0.84 5.54 -1.50
C GLU A 76 -0.45 4.88 -1.00
N LEU A 77 -1.45 4.69 -1.87
CA LEU A 77 -2.61 3.86 -1.53
C LEU A 77 -2.22 2.41 -1.27
N VAL A 78 -1.30 1.84 -2.05
CA VAL A 78 -0.80 0.48 -1.82
C VAL A 78 -0.05 0.39 -0.50
N ASP A 79 0.71 1.42 -0.12
CA ASP A 79 1.41 1.46 1.18
C ASP A 79 0.42 1.60 2.34
N ILE A 80 -0.59 2.46 2.23
CA ILE A 80 -1.71 2.54 3.18
C ILE A 80 -2.37 1.16 3.32
N TRP A 81 -2.55 0.41 2.22
CA TRP A 81 -3.18 -0.91 2.25
C TRP A 81 -2.36 -1.93 3.05
N HIS A 82 -1.04 -1.94 2.90
CA HIS A 82 -0.14 -2.80 3.71
C HIS A 82 -0.36 -2.56 5.20
N PHE A 83 -0.39 -1.29 5.60
CA PHE A 83 -0.53 -0.91 7.00
C PHE A 83 -1.95 -1.13 7.54
N LEU A 84 -2.98 -0.91 6.73
CA LEU A 84 -4.36 -1.19 7.10
C LEU A 84 -4.61 -2.69 7.30
N MET A 85 -4.15 -3.54 6.38
CA MET A 85 -4.21 -5.00 6.57
C MET A 85 -3.46 -5.44 7.83
N SER A 86 -2.27 -4.88 8.06
CA SER A 86 -1.48 -5.17 9.25
C SER A 86 -2.23 -4.83 10.55
N GLU A 87 -2.94 -3.70 10.59
CA GLU A 87 -3.77 -3.33 11.74
C GLU A 87 -5.00 -4.25 11.89
N ILE A 88 -5.68 -4.59 10.79
CA ILE A 88 -6.84 -5.52 10.80
C ILE A 88 -6.45 -6.89 11.34
N ILE A 89 -5.33 -7.44 10.87
CA ILE A 89 -4.77 -8.71 11.35
C ILE A 89 -4.46 -8.58 12.85
N ARG A 90 -3.76 -7.52 13.25
CA ARG A 90 -3.34 -7.28 14.64
C ARG A 90 -4.49 -7.25 15.64
N THR A 91 -5.61 -6.67 15.25
CA THR A 91 -6.77 -6.50 16.13
C THR A 91 -7.84 -7.56 15.92
N GLU A 92 -7.58 -8.58 15.10
CA GLU A 92 -8.53 -9.64 14.73
C GLU A 92 -9.90 -9.08 14.29
N SER A 93 -9.90 -7.89 13.68
CA SER A 93 -11.11 -7.07 13.54
C SER A 93 -11.88 -7.32 12.25
N TYR A 94 -11.98 -8.58 11.81
CA TYR A 94 -12.78 -8.94 10.64
C TYR A 94 -13.52 -10.26 10.83
N SER A 95 -14.78 -10.31 10.38
CA SER A 95 -15.68 -11.47 10.45
C SER A 95 -15.39 -12.53 9.37
N GLY A 96 -14.15 -12.58 8.86
CA GLY A 96 -13.74 -13.39 7.71
C GLY A 96 -13.69 -12.61 6.38
N ILE A 97 -12.83 -13.06 5.47
CA ILE A 97 -12.52 -12.38 4.20
C ILE A 97 -13.75 -12.20 3.31
N GLU A 98 -14.62 -13.20 3.25
CA GLU A 98 -15.84 -13.12 2.43
C GLU A 98 -16.79 -12.01 2.91
N SER A 99 -16.96 -11.86 4.23
CA SER A 99 -17.80 -10.81 4.83
C SER A 99 -17.19 -9.44 4.58
N PHE A 100 -15.88 -9.28 4.80
CA PHE A 100 -15.13 -8.06 4.49
C PHE A 100 -15.28 -7.65 3.03
N TYR A 101 -15.09 -8.59 2.10
CA TYR A 101 -15.24 -8.34 0.67
C TYR A 101 -16.66 -7.88 0.31
N LYS A 102 -17.69 -8.59 0.77
CA LYS A 102 -19.08 -8.28 0.40
C LYS A 102 -19.53 -6.95 0.97
N HIS A 103 -19.26 -6.68 2.25
CA HIS A 103 -19.81 -5.52 2.94
C HIS A 103 -19.03 -4.24 2.66
N ILE A 104 -17.71 -4.34 2.45
CA ILE A 104 -16.84 -3.18 2.29
C ILE A 104 -16.41 -3.06 0.83
N VAL A 105 -15.62 -4.00 0.33
CA VAL A 105 -14.94 -3.87 -0.97
C VAL A 105 -15.94 -3.76 -2.12
N PHE A 106 -16.83 -4.73 -2.25
CA PHE A 106 -17.77 -4.80 -3.38
C PHE A 106 -18.73 -3.60 -3.38
N ASN A 107 -19.35 -3.30 -2.24
CA ASN A 107 -20.30 -2.20 -2.14
C ASN A 107 -19.65 -0.84 -2.46
N THR A 108 -18.43 -0.63 -1.98
CA THR A 108 -17.73 0.66 -2.18
C THR A 108 -17.38 0.87 -3.65
N TYR A 109 -16.81 -0.14 -4.32
CA TYR A 109 -16.53 -0.07 -5.77
C TYR A 109 -17.79 0.03 -6.62
N ALA A 110 -18.91 -0.56 -6.19
CA ALA A 110 -20.19 -0.47 -6.93
C ALA A 110 -20.85 0.91 -6.82
N GLN A 111 -20.57 1.68 -5.77
CA GLN A 111 -21.23 2.96 -5.47
C GLN A 111 -20.36 4.19 -5.77
N THR A 112 -19.07 4.01 -5.99
CA THR A 112 -18.11 5.11 -6.14
C THR A 112 -17.58 5.13 -7.57
N GLN A 113 -17.64 6.30 -8.20
CA GLN A 113 -17.09 6.50 -9.54
C GLN A 113 -15.79 7.28 -9.47
N GLU A 114 -14.86 6.94 -10.36
CA GLU A 114 -13.61 7.67 -10.56
C GLU A 114 -13.89 9.16 -10.83
N THR A 115 -13.02 10.02 -10.32
CA THR A 115 -13.08 11.46 -10.54
C THR A 115 -11.68 12.05 -10.68
N LYS A 116 -11.58 13.20 -11.34
CA LYS A 116 -10.36 14.03 -11.36
C LYS A 116 -10.45 15.23 -10.42
N GLU A 117 -11.51 15.32 -9.63
CA GLU A 117 -11.73 16.41 -8.69
C GLU A 117 -10.82 16.26 -7.46
N GLN A 118 -9.69 16.98 -7.47
CA GLN A 118 -8.66 16.94 -6.44
C GLN A 118 -9.25 17.13 -5.03
N GLU A 119 -9.97 18.22 -4.78
CA GLU A 119 -10.45 18.54 -3.43
C GLU A 119 -11.38 17.48 -2.85
N LYS A 120 -12.17 16.81 -3.71
CA LYS A 120 -12.99 15.67 -3.30
C LYS A 120 -12.13 14.48 -2.86
N ILE A 121 -11.07 14.16 -3.62
CA ILE A 121 -10.14 13.07 -3.28
C ILE A 121 -9.39 13.38 -1.98
N LEU A 122 -8.85 14.60 -1.85
CA LEU A 122 -8.12 15.04 -0.66
C LEU A 122 -9.02 15.02 0.58
N ALA A 123 -10.27 15.48 0.48
CA ALA A 123 -11.21 15.45 1.60
C ALA A 123 -11.52 14.03 2.11
N VAL A 124 -11.48 13.01 1.25
CA VAL A 124 -11.63 11.60 1.68
C VAL A 124 -10.34 11.12 2.35
N MET A 125 -9.16 11.46 1.81
CA MET A 125 -7.88 11.12 2.43
C MET A 125 -7.72 11.78 3.81
N GLU A 126 -8.16 13.02 3.98
CA GLU A 126 -8.15 13.71 5.27
C GLU A 126 -9.04 13.00 6.30
N LYS A 127 -10.17 12.39 5.87
CA LYS A 127 -10.98 11.54 6.76
C LYS A 127 -10.25 10.25 7.15
N ILE A 128 -9.48 9.65 6.24
CA ILE A 128 -8.60 8.50 6.56
C ILE A 128 -7.58 8.90 7.63
N ILE A 129 -6.92 10.05 7.45
CA ILE A 129 -5.95 10.59 8.42
C ILE A 129 -6.62 10.87 9.76
N ASN A 130 -7.81 11.49 9.76
CA ASN A 130 -8.56 11.76 10.99
C ASN A 130 -8.93 10.47 11.74
N GLU A 131 -9.47 9.48 11.03
CA GLU A 131 -9.83 8.18 11.62
C GLU A 131 -8.60 7.42 12.13
N ALA A 132 -7.49 7.43 11.37
CA ALA A 132 -6.23 6.79 11.79
C ALA A 132 -5.60 7.49 13.02
N THR A 133 -5.78 8.80 13.17
CA THR A 133 -5.26 9.54 14.32
C THR A 133 -6.19 9.50 15.54
N ALA A 134 -7.42 9.00 15.39
CA ALA A 134 -8.36 8.85 16.49
C ALA A 134 -7.84 7.86 17.55
N PRO A 135 -8.13 8.10 18.85
CA PRO A 135 -7.76 7.17 19.93
C PRO A 135 -8.32 5.76 19.69
N LEU A 136 -9.59 5.69 19.30
CA LEU A 136 -10.31 4.48 18.93
C LEU A 136 -10.72 4.58 17.47
N ALA A 137 -9.92 3.97 16.59
CA ALA A 137 -10.21 3.94 15.17
C ALA A 137 -11.19 2.81 14.85
N ASN A 138 -12.19 3.09 14.02
CA ASN A 138 -13.10 2.12 13.46
C ASN A 138 -12.54 1.59 12.13
N LEU A 139 -12.00 0.36 12.16
CA LEU A 139 -11.34 -0.23 10.99
C LEU A 139 -12.29 -0.53 9.83
N ASN A 140 -13.59 -0.72 10.08
CA ASN A 140 -14.58 -0.84 9.00
C ASN A 140 -14.79 0.50 8.30
N VAL A 141 -14.84 1.60 9.04
CA VAL A 141 -14.91 2.96 8.47
C VAL A 141 -13.63 3.26 7.70
N LEU A 142 -12.46 2.98 8.28
CA LEU A 142 -11.18 3.20 7.64
C LEU A 142 -11.03 2.39 6.35
N SER A 143 -11.46 1.12 6.36
CA SER A 143 -11.46 0.26 5.17
C SER A 143 -12.42 0.75 4.09
N ARG A 144 -13.62 1.21 4.46
CA ARG A 144 -14.57 1.81 3.51
C ARG A 144 -13.99 3.06 2.88
N LEU A 145 -13.42 3.97 3.68
CA LEU A 145 -12.78 5.19 3.18
C LEU A 145 -11.59 4.87 2.25
N PHE A 146 -10.78 3.87 2.60
CA PHE A 146 -9.68 3.42 1.75
C PHE A 146 -10.16 2.97 0.36
N PHE A 147 -11.13 2.06 0.29
CA PHE A 147 -11.65 1.60 -1.01
C PHE A 147 -12.44 2.70 -1.75
N GLU A 148 -13.02 3.67 -1.04
CA GLU A 148 -13.64 4.86 -1.62
C GLU A 148 -12.56 5.70 -2.32
N THR A 149 -11.43 5.95 -1.66
CA THR A 149 -10.29 6.65 -2.29
C THR A 149 -9.72 5.88 -3.48
N CYS A 150 -9.55 4.55 -3.38
CA CYS A 150 -9.11 3.74 -4.53
C CYS A 150 -10.06 3.90 -5.73
N ALA A 151 -11.37 3.82 -5.50
CA ALA A 151 -12.35 3.99 -6.57
C ALA A 151 -12.32 5.41 -7.16
N LEU A 152 -12.19 6.45 -6.31
CA LEU A 152 -12.09 7.84 -6.76
C LEU A 152 -10.85 8.09 -7.62
N THR A 153 -9.73 7.43 -7.33
CA THR A 153 -8.46 7.57 -8.08
C THR A 153 -8.33 6.59 -9.25
N GLY A 154 -9.40 5.87 -9.60
CA GLY A 154 -9.39 4.89 -10.69
C GLY A 154 -8.47 3.70 -10.43
N LEU A 155 -8.19 3.36 -9.17
CA LEU A 155 -7.45 2.16 -8.78
C LEU A 155 -8.42 1.00 -8.58
N SER A 156 -8.59 0.19 -9.62
CA SER A 156 -9.43 -1.01 -9.57
C SER A 156 -8.88 -2.06 -8.59
N LEU A 157 -9.72 -3.00 -8.17
CA LEU A 157 -9.26 -4.11 -7.31
C LEU A 157 -8.20 -4.98 -8.01
N ASP A 158 -8.26 -5.08 -9.33
CA ASP A 158 -7.30 -5.85 -10.13
C ASP A 158 -5.94 -5.15 -10.15
N GLU A 159 -5.92 -3.83 -10.34
CA GLU A 159 -4.70 -3.03 -10.27
C GLU A 159 -4.14 -2.94 -8.85
N LEU A 160 -5.00 -2.75 -7.83
CA LEU A 160 -4.59 -2.76 -6.42
C LEU A 160 -3.89 -4.07 -6.07
N HIS A 161 -4.47 -5.21 -6.47
CA HIS A 161 -3.88 -6.52 -6.27
C HIS A 161 -2.51 -6.63 -6.95
N ALA A 162 -2.40 -6.30 -8.24
CA ALA A 162 -1.13 -6.37 -8.97
C ALA A 162 -0.05 -5.48 -8.37
N GLN A 163 -0.37 -4.22 -8.05
CA GLN A 163 0.55 -3.26 -7.42
C GLN A 163 0.94 -3.71 -6.01
N TYR A 164 0.01 -4.29 -5.26
CA TYR A 164 0.30 -4.85 -3.94
C TYR A 164 1.29 -6.01 -3.99
N ILE A 165 1.09 -7.00 -4.88
CA ILE A 165 2.04 -8.11 -5.06
C ILE A 165 3.42 -7.55 -5.42
N GLY A 166 3.44 -6.58 -6.33
CA GLY A 166 4.57 -5.72 -6.66
C GLY A 166 5.33 -5.22 -5.44
N LYS A 167 4.64 -4.42 -4.65
CA LYS A 167 5.19 -3.67 -3.54
C LYS A 167 5.54 -4.58 -2.36
N ASN A 168 4.81 -5.67 -2.15
CA ASN A 168 5.13 -6.70 -1.17
C ASN A 168 6.48 -7.36 -1.50
N ALA A 169 6.71 -7.73 -2.77
CA ALA A 169 8.00 -8.26 -3.21
C ALA A 169 9.13 -7.23 -3.07
N LEU A 170 8.89 -5.97 -3.44
CA LEU A 170 9.87 -4.89 -3.24
C LEU A 170 10.19 -4.66 -1.75
N ASN A 171 9.19 -4.72 -0.87
CA ASN A 171 9.39 -4.56 0.56
C ASN A 171 10.19 -5.72 1.15
N LYS A 172 9.93 -6.97 0.73
CA LYS A 172 10.78 -8.11 1.05
C LYS A 172 12.21 -7.89 0.55
N PHE A 173 12.36 -7.50 -0.72
CA PHE A 173 13.65 -7.24 -1.33
C PHE A 173 14.45 -6.18 -0.56
N ARG A 174 13.81 -5.08 -0.14
CA ARG A 174 14.42 -4.05 0.72
C ARG A 174 14.98 -4.67 2.00
N GLN A 175 14.18 -5.46 2.72
CA GLN A 175 14.62 -6.11 3.97
C GLN A 175 15.82 -7.04 3.74
N ASP A 176 15.78 -7.85 2.68
CA ASP A 176 16.85 -8.79 2.33
C ASP A 176 18.14 -8.08 1.84
N ASN A 177 18.07 -6.79 1.49
CA ASN A 177 19.17 -6.00 0.96
C ASN A 177 19.58 -4.83 1.88
N GLY A 178 19.29 -4.92 3.18
CA GLY A 178 19.89 -4.06 4.20
C GLY A 178 19.11 -2.79 4.53
N TYR A 179 17.78 -2.78 4.35
CA TYR A 179 16.95 -1.61 4.62
C TYR A 179 16.94 -1.21 6.10
N LYS A 180 16.99 -2.18 7.02
CA LYS A 180 17.06 -1.90 8.46
C LYS A 180 18.42 -1.37 8.90
N GLU A 181 19.46 -1.85 8.24
CA GLU A 181 20.86 -1.49 8.46
C GLU A 181 21.19 -0.14 7.81
N GLY A 182 20.30 0.40 6.98
CA GLY A 182 20.49 1.65 6.25
C GLY A 182 21.47 1.54 5.08
N THR A 183 21.84 0.32 4.67
CA THR A 183 22.77 0.07 3.56
C THR A 183 22.07 -0.08 2.21
N TYR A 184 20.74 -0.20 2.22
CA TYR A 184 19.94 -0.30 1.01
C TYR A 184 19.93 1.01 0.21
N ILE A 185 20.12 0.93 -1.10
CA ILE A 185 20.04 2.08 -2.01
C ILE A 185 18.64 2.12 -2.61
N LYS A 186 17.87 3.19 -2.31
CA LYS A 186 16.49 3.37 -2.83
C LYS A 186 16.44 3.90 -4.27
N ILE A 187 17.51 4.54 -4.74
CA ILE A 187 17.59 5.13 -6.08
C ILE A 187 18.45 4.24 -6.99
N TRP A 188 17.81 3.58 -7.95
CA TRP A 188 18.43 2.66 -8.89
C TRP A 188 18.58 3.34 -10.24
N ASN A 189 19.83 3.60 -10.68
CA ASN A 189 20.11 4.26 -11.96
C ASN A 189 19.31 5.57 -12.17
N GLY A 190 19.19 6.39 -11.11
CA GLY A 190 18.49 7.67 -11.13
C GLY A 190 16.97 7.59 -10.99
N LYS A 191 16.38 6.39 -10.83
CA LYS A 191 14.95 6.19 -10.56
C LYS A 191 14.73 5.61 -9.17
N GLU A 192 13.66 6.00 -8.50
CA GLU A 192 13.27 5.35 -7.26
C GLU A 192 12.86 3.88 -7.51
N ASP A 193 13.17 2.99 -6.58
CA ASP A 193 12.85 1.56 -6.62
C ASP A 193 11.36 1.26 -6.86
N ASN A 194 10.45 2.08 -6.31
CA ASN A 194 9.02 2.03 -6.58
C ASN A 194 8.72 2.18 -8.08
N VAL A 195 9.37 3.13 -8.75
CA VAL A 195 9.20 3.37 -10.20
C VAL A 195 9.74 2.18 -11.00
N VAL A 196 10.88 1.62 -10.59
CA VAL A 196 11.43 0.43 -11.26
C VAL A 196 10.49 -0.76 -11.13
N MET A 197 9.94 -1.00 -9.95
CA MET A 197 8.94 -2.04 -9.71
C MET A 197 7.70 -1.84 -10.60
N GLN A 198 7.16 -0.61 -10.70
CA GLN A 198 6.03 -0.32 -11.58
C GLN A 198 6.34 -0.62 -13.05
N LEU A 199 7.55 -0.28 -13.52
CA LEU A 199 7.99 -0.60 -14.89
C LEU A 199 8.05 -2.11 -15.14
N ILE A 200 8.54 -2.89 -14.17
CA ILE A 200 8.58 -4.35 -14.27
C ILE A 200 7.16 -4.93 -14.37
N ILE A 201 6.24 -4.50 -13.51
CA ILE A 201 4.84 -5.00 -13.51
C ILE A 201 4.10 -4.56 -14.78
N ALA A 202 4.35 -3.34 -15.27
CA ALA A 202 3.75 -2.86 -16.51
C ALA A 202 4.23 -3.65 -17.73
N ALA A 203 5.51 -4.07 -17.75
CA ALA A 203 6.06 -4.89 -18.81
C ALA A 203 5.57 -6.35 -18.73
N GLU A 204 5.49 -6.90 -17.52
CA GLU A 204 5.13 -8.31 -17.28
C GLU A 204 4.10 -8.44 -16.13
N PRO A 205 2.80 -8.23 -16.40
CA PRO A 205 1.76 -8.14 -15.36
C PRO A 205 1.40 -9.48 -14.69
N PHE A 206 1.98 -10.59 -15.13
CA PHE A 206 1.68 -11.95 -14.65
C PHE A 206 2.90 -12.64 -14.00
N LEU A 207 3.92 -11.87 -13.61
CA LEU A 207 5.05 -12.41 -12.88
C LEU A 207 4.61 -13.04 -11.56
N SER A 208 5.11 -14.24 -11.29
CA SER A 208 5.07 -14.79 -9.93
C SER A 208 5.95 -13.97 -8.99
N PHE A 209 5.70 -14.07 -7.69
CA PHE A 209 6.46 -13.38 -6.65
C PHE A 209 7.98 -13.61 -6.77
N ASP A 210 8.41 -14.86 -7.01
CA ASP A 210 9.83 -15.20 -7.17
C ASP A 210 10.45 -14.62 -8.45
N GLN A 211 9.68 -14.58 -9.54
CA GLN A 211 10.14 -13.94 -10.77
C GLN A 211 10.28 -12.43 -10.60
N LEU A 212 9.33 -11.80 -9.91
CA LEU A 212 9.41 -10.37 -9.59
C LEU A 212 10.64 -10.06 -8.72
N LEU A 213 10.93 -10.86 -7.69
CA LEU A 213 12.16 -10.73 -6.90
C LEU A 213 13.42 -10.87 -7.77
N SER A 214 13.40 -11.78 -8.75
CA SER A 214 14.51 -11.96 -9.70
C SER A 214 14.73 -10.71 -10.55
N GLU A 215 13.66 -10.11 -11.10
CA GLU A 215 13.76 -8.87 -11.90
C GLU A 215 14.20 -7.66 -11.06
N LEU A 216 13.71 -7.55 -9.82
CA LEU A 216 14.18 -6.54 -8.86
C LEU A 216 15.69 -6.72 -8.57
N SER A 217 16.14 -7.96 -8.37
CA SER A 217 17.55 -8.28 -8.13
C SER A 217 18.45 -7.90 -9.32
N LYS A 218 18.02 -8.21 -10.55
CA LYS A 218 18.74 -7.81 -11.78
C LYS A 218 18.87 -6.29 -11.86
N SER A 219 17.77 -5.58 -11.63
CA SER A 219 17.75 -4.11 -11.69
C SER A 219 18.63 -3.47 -10.63
N TYR A 220 18.63 -4.03 -9.42
CA TYR A 220 19.45 -3.54 -8.30
C TYR A 220 20.94 -3.76 -8.52
N LYS A 221 21.34 -4.94 -9.03
CA LYS A 221 22.75 -5.23 -9.36
C LYS A 221 23.28 -4.30 -10.45
N ALA A 222 22.48 -4.09 -11.50
CA ALA A 222 22.80 -3.13 -12.54
C ALA A 222 23.00 -1.70 -11.97
N ALA A 223 22.22 -1.31 -10.95
CA ALA A 223 22.39 -0.02 -10.27
C ALA A 223 23.64 0.06 -9.38
N LYS A 224 24.17 -1.07 -8.92
CA LYS A 224 25.44 -1.17 -8.18
C LYS A 224 26.68 -1.31 -9.07
N GLY A 225 26.48 -1.55 -10.38
CA GLY A 225 27.58 -1.89 -11.29
C GLY A 225 28.10 -3.31 -11.09
N GLU A 226 27.27 -4.21 -10.56
CA GLU A 226 27.51 -5.66 -10.39
C GLU A 226 26.82 -6.47 -11.50
#